data_AF-A0A5R9GLR5-F1
#
_entry.id   AF-A0A5R9GLR5-F1
#
_cell.length_a   1.000
_cell.length_b   1.000
_cell.length_c   1.000
_cell.angle_alpha   90.00
_cell.angle_beta   90.00
_cell.angle_gamma   90.00
#
_symmetry.space_group_name_H-M   'P 1'
#
loop_
_entity.id
_entity.type
_entity.pdbx_description
1 polymer ?
#
loop_
_entity_poly.entity_id
_entity_poly.type
_entity_poly.pdbx_seq_one_letter_code
_entity_poly.pdbx_strand_id
1 'polypeptide(L)'
;MGFWDIVGKVASTVIEIGARSHADFQRNAGEKIRDYERKLAQAEGSSRMRDPEYAKKVEAARQKFEAGKQKFYGVSSPNTVVKDGVTLIGGLSVDQWDSRWQRLGILGSLTLSDLSRYNQSIGLYKAELGGKTVYIGRAVEYNNGGFRKRLRDYLRSSDSGRTHTSGGKMNQYADRITLSILVVGTSEKEVGLVKELEVAMIMKHGPAWNVQFRA
;
A
#
# COMPACT_ATOMS: atom_id res chain seq x y z
N MET A 1 -8.69 27.91 -12.30
CA MET A 1 -9.61 27.11 -11.48
C MET A 1 -9.27 27.35 -10.02
N GLY A 2 -10.26 27.74 -9.21
CA GLY A 2 -10.03 27.96 -7.78
C GLY A 2 -9.84 26.64 -7.04
N PHE A 3 -9.18 26.65 -5.88
CA PHE A 3 -9.04 25.50 -4.98
C PHE A 3 -10.38 24.77 -4.75
N TRP A 4 -11.48 25.53 -4.66
CA TRP A 4 -12.84 25.02 -4.46
C TRP A 4 -13.44 24.30 -5.68
N ASP A 5 -13.12 24.73 -6.90
CA ASP A 5 -13.55 24.05 -8.14
C ASP A 5 -12.93 22.68 -8.27
N ILE A 6 -11.67 22.56 -7.81
CA ILE A 6 -10.96 21.30 -7.78
C ILE A 6 -11.68 20.40 -6.77
N VAL A 7 -11.85 20.85 -5.51
CA VAL A 7 -12.52 20.09 -4.43
C VAL A 7 -13.90 19.54 -4.86
N GLY A 8 -14.72 20.34 -5.53
CA GLY A 8 -16.01 19.90 -6.07
C GLY A 8 -15.89 18.78 -7.11
N LYS A 9 -14.93 18.88 -8.04
CA LYS A 9 -14.74 17.91 -9.14
C LYS A 9 -14.25 16.55 -8.67
N VAL A 10 -13.44 16.45 -7.61
CA VAL A 10 -13.01 15.13 -7.12
C VAL A 10 -14.08 14.47 -6.27
N ALA A 11 -14.86 15.25 -5.50
CA ALA A 11 -16.03 14.70 -4.81
C ALA A 11 -17.04 14.12 -5.81
N SER A 12 -17.30 14.79 -6.94
CA SER A 12 -18.16 14.26 -8.00
C SER A 12 -17.52 13.07 -8.73
N THR A 13 -16.23 13.15 -9.05
CA THR A 13 -15.52 12.02 -9.71
C THR A 13 -15.53 10.77 -8.86
N VAL A 14 -15.46 10.87 -7.53
CA VAL A 14 -15.52 9.73 -6.58
C VAL A 14 -16.95 9.17 -6.44
N ILE A 15 -17.99 9.96 -6.75
CA ILE A 15 -19.40 9.55 -6.66
C ILE A 15 -19.91 8.87 -7.95
N GLU A 16 -19.32 9.16 -9.11
CA GLU A 16 -19.91 8.84 -10.42
C GLU A 16 -19.39 7.54 -11.10
N ILE A 17 -18.70 6.65 -10.38
CA ILE A 17 -17.96 5.56 -11.05
C ILE A 17 -18.80 4.30 -11.20
N GLY A 18 -19.44 4.19 -12.37
CA GLY A 18 -19.80 2.92 -13.02
C GLY A 18 -18.91 2.64 -14.23
N ALA A 19 -18.42 1.40 -14.33
CA ALA A 19 -17.97 0.73 -15.56
C ALA A 19 -16.72 1.25 -16.31
N ARG A 20 -15.55 1.38 -15.66
CA ARG A 20 -14.24 1.35 -16.35
C ARG A 20 -13.23 0.45 -15.64
N SER A 21 -12.27 -0.10 -16.41
CA SER A 21 -11.15 -0.96 -16.00
C SER A 21 -10.70 -0.70 -14.56
N HIS A 22 -10.88 -1.70 -13.69
CA HIS A 22 -10.71 -1.59 -12.24
C HIS A 22 -9.29 -1.13 -11.83
N ALA A 23 -8.28 -1.42 -12.66
CA ALA A 23 -6.88 -1.08 -12.42
C ALA A 23 -6.53 0.38 -12.79
N ASP A 24 -6.97 0.85 -13.96
CA ASP A 24 -6.76 2.26 -14.38
C ASP A 24 -7.57 3.22 -13.52
N PHE A 25 -8.72 2.76 -13.05
CA PHE A 25 -9.56 3.46 -12.11
C PHE A 25 -8.89 3.61 -10.73
N GLN A 26 -8.35 2.51 -10.18
CA GLN A 26 -7.65 2.54 -8.89
C GLN A 26 -6.39 3.43 -8.94
N ARG A 27 -5.66 3.42 -10.07
CA ARG A 27 -4.49 4.27 -10.31
C ARG A 27 -4.82 5.76 -10.29
N ASN A 28 -5.78 6.19 -11.11
CA ASN A 28 -6.19 7.60 -11.19
C ASN A 28 -6.75 8.12 -9.86
N ALA A 29 -7.45 7.27 -9.11
CA ALA A 29 -7.99 7.64 -7.82
C ALA A 29 -6.90 7.80 -6.74
N GLY A 30 -5.90 6.91 -6.69
CA GLY A 30 -4.81 7.00 -5.71
C GLY A 30 -3.93 8.25 -5.87
N GLU A 31 -3.69 8.71 -7.10
CA GLU A 31 -2.99 9.97 -7.37
C GLU A 31 -3.80 11.20 -6.97
N LYS A 32 -5.09 11.19 -7.31
CA LYS A 32 -6.00 12.25 -6.87
C LYS A 32 -6.07 12.32 -5.34
N ILE A 33 -6.09 11.18 -4.64
CA ILE A 33 -6.06 11.14 -3.17
C ILE A 33 -4.79 11.83 -2.64
N ARG A 34 -3.61 11.48 -3.15
CA ARG A 34 -2.33 12.09 -2.68
C ARG A 34 -2.22 13.57 -2.99
N ASP A 35 -2.66 14.01 -4.16
CA ASP A 35 -2.68 15.43 -4.52
C ASP A 35 -3.62 16.22 -3.59
N TYR A 36 -4.74 15.63 -3.20
CA TYR A 36 -5.68 16.22 -2.25
C TYR A 36 -5.15 16.31 -0.84
N GLU A 37 -4.51 15.25 -0.33
CA GLU A 37 -3.86 15.28 0.98
C GLU A 37 -2.83 16.39 1.06
N ARG A 38 -2.03 16.57 0.00
CA ARG A 38 -1.04 17.66 -0.10
C ARG A 38 -1.71 19.03 -0.07
N LYS A 39 -2.78 19.22 -0.84
CA LYS A 39 -3.52 20.48 -0.92
C LYS A 39 -4.23 20.81 0.40
N LEU A 40 -4.78 19.82 1.09
CA LEU A 40 -5.37 19.98 2.42
C LEU A 40 -4.30 20.36 3.44
N ALA A 41 -3.17 19.66 3.47
CA ALA A 41 -2.06 19.98 4.38
C ALA A 41 -1.51 21.40 4.15
N GLN A 42 -1.39 21.84 2.89
CA GLN A 42 -0.99 23.21 2.56
C GLN A 42 -2.03 24.25 3.01
N ALA A 43 -3.33 23.94 2.87
CA ALA A 43 -4.41 24.83 3.33
C ALA A 43 -4.43 24.95 4.86
N GLU A 44 -4.24 23.84 5.58
CA GLU A 44 -4.16 23.77 7.04
C GLU A 44 -2.92 24.50 7.60
N GLY A 45 -1.81 24.48 6.87
CA GLY A 45 -0.59 25.24 7.22
C GLY A 45 -0.64 26.74 6.86
N SER A 46 -1.70 27.21 6.20
CA SER A 46 -1.80 28.59 5.75
C SER A 46 -2.11 29.56 6.89
N SER A 47 -1.53 30.76 6.86
CA SER A 47 -1.89 31.87 7.76
C SER A 47 -3.38 32.26 7.67
N ARG A 48 -4.06 31.88 6.58
CA ARG A 48 -5.49 32.06 6.37
C ARG A 48 -6.36 31.22 7.30
N MET A 49 -5.82 30.21 7.99
CA MET A 49 -6.56 29.45 9.01
C MET A 49 -7.01 30.31 10.21
N ARG A 50 -6.48 31.53 10.35
CA ARG A 50 -6.96 32.50 11.35
C ARG A 50 -8.33 33.10 11.00
N ASP A 51 -8.74 33.00 9.74
CA ASP A 51 -10.09 33.37 9.29
C ASP A 51 -11.06 32.21 9.60
N PRO A 52 -12.06 32.40 10.48
CA PRO A 52 -13.01 31.36 10.86
C PRO A 52 -13.79 30.76 9.68
N GLU A 53 -14.09 31.56 8.65
CA GLU A 53 -14.79 31.05 7.47
C GLU A 53 -13.89 30.17 6.62
N TYR A 54 -12.63 30.55 6.46
CA TYR A 54 -11.66 29.73 5.73
C TYR A 54 -11.43 28.40 6.46
N ALA A 55 -11.23 28.44 7.78
CA ALA A 55 -11.04 27.26 8.62
C ALA A 55 -12.21 26.27 8.48
N LYS A 56 -13.46 26.75 8.60
CA LYS A 56 -14.67 25.93 8.38
C LYS A 56 -14.69 25.25 7.01
N LYS A 57 -14.29 25.97 5.96
CA LYS A 57 -14.30 25.42 4.60
C LYS A 57 -13.20 24.37 4.41
N VAL A 58 -12.02 24.55 5.00
CA VAL A 58 -10.93 23.55 4.98
C VAL A 58 -11.35 22.29 5.72
N GLU A 59 -11.98 22.44 6.89
CA GLU A 59 -12.48 21.32 7.69
C GLU A 59 -13.59 20.56 6.96
N ALA A 60 -14.56 21.26 6.35
CA ALA A 60 -15.59 20.64 5.53
C ALA A 60 -15.01 19.90 4.30
N ALA A 61 -13.98 20.46 3.66
CA ALA A 61 -13.28 19.80 2.56
C ALA A 61 -12.56 18.54 3.03
N ARG A 62 -11.95 18.57 4.22
CA ARG A 62 -11.31 17.40 4.83
C ARG A 62 -12.32 16.31 5.17
N GLN A 63 -13.45 16.66 5.79
CA GLN A 63 -14.53 15.70 6.08
C GLN A 63 -15.07 15.05 4.79
N LYS A 64 -15.32 15.83 3.74
CA LYS A 64 -15.76 15.31 2.44
C LYS A 64 -14.70 14.41 1.79
N PHE A 65 -13.43 14.80 1.88
CA PHE A 65 -12.33 14.00 1.36
C PHE A 65 -12.21 12.67 2.09
N GLU A 66 -12.25 12.67 3.43
CA GLU A 66 -12.22 11.44 4.23
C GLU A 66 -13.44 10.54 3.95
N ALA A 67 -14.64 11.11 3.80
CA ALA A 67 -15.83 10.34 3.41
C ALA A 67 -15.71 9.74 1.99
N GLY A 68 -15.13 10.47 1.04
CA GLY A 68 -14.86 9.97 -0.31
C GLY A 68 -13.77 8.89 -0.33
N LYS A 69 -12.72 9.08 0.45
CA LYS A 69 -11.64 8.14 0.68
C LYS A 69 -12.17 6.85 1.30
N GLN A 70 -13.03 6.96 2.31
CA GLN A 70 -13.76 5.83 2.89
C GLN A 70 -14.63 5.11 1.89
N LYS A 71 -15.31 5.77 0.95
CA LYS A 71 -16.08 5.07 -0.10
C LYS A 71 -15.18 4.38 -1.14
N PHE A 72 -14.05 5.00 -1.46
CA PHE A 72 -13.07 4.45 -2.39
C PHE A 72 -12.35 3.21 -1.83
N TYR A 73 -11.96 3.24 -0.55
CA TYR A 73 -11.43 2.06 0.15
C TYR A 73 -12.55 1.12 0.65
N GLY A 74 -13.74 1.67 0.86
CA GLY A 74 -14.91 1.01 1.42
C GLY A 74 -15.87 0.47 0.37
N VAL A 75 -15.34 -0.32 -0.56
CA VAL A 75 -15.97 -1.64 -0.72
C VAL A 75 -15.73 -2.33 0.63
N SER A 76 -16.64 -2.11 1.59
CA SER A 76 -16.49 -2.37 3.02
C SER A 76 -15.65 -3.61 3.31
N SER A 77 -14.34 -3.41 3.49
CA SER A 77 -13.50 -4.51 3.89
C SER A 77 -13.86 -4.82 5.34
N PRO A 78 -14.01 -6.10 5.71
CA PRO A 78 -14.24 -6.48 7.09
C PRO A 78 -13.06 -6.14 8.03
N ASN A 79 -11.90 -5.74 7.49
CA ASN A 79 -10.68 -5.50 8.27
C ASN A 79 -10.37 -4.01 8.48
N THR A 80 -11.10 -3.08 7.85
CA THR A 80 -10.82 -1.65 7.92
C THR A 80 -11.82 -0.92 8.83
N VAL A 81 -11.32 -0.19 9.83
CA VAL A 81 -12.12 0.62 10.76
C VAL A 81 -11.52 2.02 10.83
N VAL A 82 -12.34 3.06 10.78
CA VAL A 82 -11.87 4.44 11.04
C VAL A 82 -12.18 4.80 12.48
N LYS A 83 -11.15 5.09 13.26
CA LYS A 83 -11.26 5.51 14.67
C LYS A 83 -10.47 6.80 14.85
N ASP A 84 -11.13 7.83 15.39
CA ASP A 84 -10.52 9.14 15.67
C ASP A 84 -9.81 9.77 14.45
N GLY A 85 -10.39 9.59 13.25
CA GLY A 85 -9.81 10.08 12.00
C GLY A 85 -8.62 9.27 11.47
N VAL A 86 -8.24 8.17 12.14
CA VAL A 86 -7.18 7.26 11.71
C VAL A 86 -7.81 6.00 11.12
N THR A 87 -7.39 5.64 9.90
CA THR A 87 -7.73 4.35 9.30
C THR A 87 -6.90 3.24 9.94
N LEU A 88 -7.58 2.29 10.59
CA LEU A 88 -7.02 1.07 11.15
C LEU A 88 -7.29 -0.09 10.19
N ILE A 89 -6.29 -0.91 9.93
CA ILE A 89 -6.38 -2.13 9.14
C ILE A 89 -6.00 -3.29 10.06
N GLY A 90 -6.90 -4.23 10.32
CA GLY A 90 -6.67 -5.30 11.30
C GLY A 90 -6.41 -4.76 12.72
N GLY A 91 -7.03 -3.62 13.08
CA GLY A 91 -6.93 -3.00 14.39
C GLY A 91 -5.69 -2.12 14.63
N LEU A 92 -4.82 -1.94 13.62
CA LEU A 92 -3.62 -1.10 13.73
C LEU A 92 -3.59 -0.04 12.63
N SER A 93 -3.01 1.13 12.92
CA SER A 93 -2.75 2.15 11.90
C SER A 93 -1.66 1.69 10.94
N VAL A 94 -1.59 2.31 9.76
CA VAL A 94 -0.54 2.00 8.76
C VAL A 94 0.86 2.24 9.36
N ASP A 95 1.05 3.28 10.18
CA ASP A 95 2.33 3.56 10.83
C ASP A 95 2.71 2.51 11.87
N GLN A 96 1.72 1.98 12.61
CA GLN A 96 1.93 0.88 13.55
C GLN A 96 2.27 -0.44 12.86
N TRP A 97 1.75 -0.66 11.65
CA TRP A 97 2.18 -1.78 10.82
C TRP A 97 3.61 -1.56 10.28
N ASP A 98 3.94 -0.33 9.90
CA ASP A 98 5.22 0.00 9.28
C ASP A 98 6.39 -0.11 10.26
N SER A 99 6.15 0.03 11.56
CA SER A 99 7.19 -0.19 12.58
C SER A 99 7.51 -1.68 12.83
N ARG A 100 6.77 -2.61 12.22
CA ARG A 100 6.86 -4.07 12.50
C ARG A 100 7.62 -4.87 11.43
N TRP A 101 8.26 -4.21 10.47
CA TRP A 101 9.10 -4.90 9.49
C TRP A 101 10.26 -5.65 10.16
N GLN A 102 10.40 -6.94 9.83
CA GLN A 102 11.51 -7.79 10.25
C GLN A 102 12.51 -7.91 9.11
N ARG A 103 13.73 -7.38 9.30
CA ARG A 103 14.79 -7.51 8.29
C ARG A 103 15.28 -8.96 8.21
N LEU A 104 15.32 -9.52 7.00
CA LEU A 104 15.83 -10.86 6.74
C LEU A 104 17.28 -10.86 6.24
N GLY A 105 17.71 -9.84 5.49
CA GLY A 105 19.05 -9.77 4.90
C GLY A 105 19.02 -9.62 3.38
N ILE A 106 20.11 -9.99 2.71
CA ILE A 106 20.24 -9.89 1.25
C ILE A 106 19.48 -11.05 0.59
N LEU A 107 18.61 -10.77 -0.40
CA LEU A 107 17.75 -11.76 -1.04
C LEU A 107 18.52 -12.99 -1.54
N GLY A 108 19.60 -12.78 -2.31
CA GLY A 108 20.42 -13.84 -2.88
C GLY A 108 21.11 -14.73 -1.84
N SER A 109 21.34 -14.20 -0.63
CA SER A 109 21.99 -14.92 0.46
C SER A 109 21.02 -15.71 1.34
N LEU A 110 19.70 -15.55 1.17
CA LEU A 110 18.71 -16.26 1.99
C LEU A 110 18.64 -17.75 1.63
N THR A 111 18.95 -18.59 2.60
CA THR A 111 18.87 -20.05 2.51
C THR A 111 17.46 -20.55 2.83
N LEU A 112 17.21 -21.84 2.57
CA LEU A 112 15.97 -22.48 2.99
C LEU A 112 15.83 -22.55 4.52
N SER A 113 16.95 -22.65 5.23
CA SER A 113 16.96 -22.67 6.69
C SER A 113 16.45 -21.35 7.26
N ASP A 114 16.94 -20.22 6.72
CA ASP A 114 16.54 -18.86 7.14
C ASP A 114 15.04 -18.62 6.99
N LEU A 115 14.41 -19.28 6.02
CA LEU A 115 13.01 -19.11 5.66
C LEU A 115 12.08 -20.18 6.25
N SER A 116 12.63 -21.25 6.83
CA SER A 116 11.87 -22.42 7.28
C SER A 116 10.76 -22.08 8.28
N ARG A 117 11.05 -21.18 9.23
CA ARG A 117 10.09 -20.69 10.23
C ARG A 117 8.93 -19.88 9.65
N TYR A 118 9.01 -19.49 8.37
CA TYR A 118 7.99 -18.70 7.68
C TYR A 118 7.24 -19.51 6.59
N ASN A 119 7.34 -20.84 6.63
CA ASN A 119 6.68 -21.74 5.67
C ASN A 119 5.16 -21.62 5.64
N GLN A 120 4.54 -21.28 6.76
CA GLN A 120 3.09 -21.13 6.87
C GLN A 120 2.68 -19.71 7.27
N SER A 121 3.63 -18.78 7.24
CA SER A 121 3.38 -17.36 7.53
C SER A 121 3.00 -16.63 6.25
N ILE A 122 2.01 -15.75 6.38
CA ILE A 122 1.56 -14.85 5.31
C ILE A 122 1.70 -13.40 5.73
N GLY A 123 1.76 -12.52 4.74
CA GLY A 123 1.95 -11.09 4.96
C GLY A 123 2.61 -10.41 3.77
N LEU A 124 3.38 -9.37 4.06
CA LEU A 124 4.07 -8.56 3.06
C LEU A 124 5.58 -8.77 3.12
N TYR A 125 6.25 -8.60 1.99
CA TYR A 125 7.70 -8.45 1.92
C TYR A 125 8.05 -7.13 1.25
N LYS A 126 9.08 -6.49 1.77
CA LYS A 126 9.62 -5.19 1.32
C LYS A 126 11.03 -5.40 0.81
N ALA A 127 11.28 -4.99 -0.42
CA ALA A 127 12.58 -5.02 -1.07
C ALA A 127 13.19 -3.62 -1.10
N GLU A 128 14.41 -3.50 -0.61
CA GLU A 128 15.16 -2.24 -0.54
C GLU A 128 16.46 -2.34 -1.34
N LEU A 129 16.71 -1.35 -2.19
CA LEU A 129 17.94 -1.24 -2.99
C LEU A 129 18.57 0.11 -2.72
N GLY A 130 19.79 0.13 -2.17
CA GLY A 130 20.47 1.37 -1.78
C GLY A 130 19.68 2.19 -0.75
N GLY A 131 19.01 1.54 0.21
CA GLY A 131 18.22 2.19 1.26
C GLY A 131 16.85 2.72 0.81
N LYS A 132 16.44 2.51 -0.44
CA LYS A 132 15.12 2.91 -0.96
C LYS A 132 14.22 1.70 -1.13
N THR A 133 12.98 1.79 -0.67
CA THR A 133 11.94 0.79 -0.95
C THR A 133 11.65 0.75 -2.45
N VAL A 134 12.01 -0.34 -3.12
CA VAL A 134 11.82 -0.49 -4.57
C VAL A 134 10.64 -1.38 -4.92
N TYR A 135 10.26 -2.32 -4.03
CA TYR A 135 9.13 -3.20 -4.26
C TYR A 135 8.48 -3.62 -2.94
N ILE A 136 7.16 -3.71 -2.94
CA ILE A 136 6.36 -4.35 -1.89
C ILE A 136 5.46 -5.38 -2.56
N GLY A 137 5.47 -6.60 -2.05
CA GLY A 137 4.55 -7.62 -2.50
C GLY A 137 4.04 -8.47 -1.35
N ARG A 138 3.12 -9.38 -1.66
CA ARG A 138 2.49 -10.27 -0.67
C ARG A 138 2.83 -11.74 -0.85
N ALA A 139 2.84 -12.46 0.27
CA ALA A 139 2.85 -13.92 0.33
C ALA A 139 1.58 -14.37 1.05
N VAL A 140 0.67 -15.05 0.35
CA VAL A 140 -0.66 -15.47 0.88
C VAL A 140 -0.89 -16.99 0.82
N GLU A 141 0.04 -17.74 0.24
CA GLU A 141 -0.08 -19.18 0.01
C GLU A 141 0.33 -19.99 1.26
N TYR A 142 -0.35 -19.82 2.39
CA TYR A 142 0.06 -20.40 3.69
C TYR A 142 0.19 -21.94 3.66
N ASN A 143 -0.74 -22.65 2.99
CA ASN A 143 -0.68 -24.10 2.80
C ASN A 143 0.37 -24.57 1.79
N ASN A 144 0.94 -23.65 1.02
CA ASN A 144 1.90 -23.94 -0.06
C ASN A 144 3.20 -23.16 0.14
N GLY A 145 3.67 -23.05 1.39
CA GLY A 145 5.01 -22.54 1.68
C GLY A 145 5.12 -21.04 1.93
N GLY A 146 4.02 -20.28 1.95
CA GLY A 146 3.97 -18.91 2.48
C GLY A 146 5.06 -17.99 1.94
N PHE A 147 5.76 -17.30 2.85
CA PHE A 147 6.94 -16.50 2.51
C PHE A 147 8.04 -17.32 1.86
N ARG A 148 8.36 -18.53 2.38
CA ARG A 148 9.45 -19.34 1.81
C ARG A 148 9.24 -19.59 0.32
N LYS A 149 8.07 -20.05 -0.10
CA LYS A 149 7.77 -20.27 -1.52
C LYS A 149 7.94 -18.97 -2.29
N ARG A 150 7.24 -17.91 -1.87
CA ARG A 150 7.20 -16.64 -2.59
C ARG A 150 8.58 -16.00 -2.77
N LEU A 151 9.42 -16.02 -1.74
CA LEU A 151 10.75 -15.44 -1.79
C LEU A 151 11.72 -16.30 -2.61
N ARG A 152 11.60 -17.63 -2.53
CA ARG A 152 12.41 -18.55 -3.34
C ARG A 152 12.04 -18.51 -4.82
N ASP A 153 10.81 -18.20 -5.18
CA ASP A 153 10.37 -18.08 -6.57
C ASP A 153 11.21 -17.03 -7.34
N TYR A 154 11.71 -15.98 -6.67
CA TYR A 154 12.62 -14.99 -7.29
C TYR A 154 14.04 -15.50 -7.56
N LEU A 155 14.46 -16.58 -6.90
CA LEU A 155 15.82 -17.12 -7.01
C LEU A 155 15.90 -18.38 -7.88
N ARG A 156 14.77 -18.98 -8.25
CA ARG A 156 14.72 -20.15 -9.14
C ARG A 156 15.28 -19.80 -10.51
N SER A 157 16.02 -20.72 -11.13
CA SER A 157 16.60 -20.55 -12.47
C SER A 157 15.55 -20.48 -13.58
N SER A 158 14.39 -21.11 -13.40
CA SER A 158 13.30 -21.13 -14.37
C SER A 158 12.53 -19.81 -14.42
N ASP A 159 12.20 -19.34 -15.62
CA ASP A 159 11.53 -18.05 -15.83
C ASP A 159 10.02 -18.05 -15.53
N SER A 160 9.43 -19.19 -15.18
CA SER A 160 7.99 -19.32 -14.91
C SER A 160 7.49 -18.44 -13.75
N GLY A 161 8.39 -17.96 -12.87
CA GLY A 161 8.09 -16.98 -11.80
C GLY A 161 8.56 -15.55 -12.09
N ARG A 162 9.19 -15.29 -13.25
CA ARG A 162 9.83 -14.02 -13.61
C ARG A 162 9.18 -13.30 -14.79
N THR A 163 8.04 -13.80 -15.26
CA THR A 163 7.29 -13.24 -16.39
C THR A 163 6.86 -11.78 -16.17
N HIS A 164 6.74 -11.35 -14.91
CA HIS A 164 6.44 -9.97 -14.57
C HIS A 164 7.70 -9.13 -14.34
N THR A 165 7.68 -7.87 -14.78
CA THR A 165 8.81 -6.93 -14.71
C THR A 165 9.40 -6.78 -13.30
N SER A 166 8.58 -6.82 -12.26
CA SER A 166 9.07 -6.77 -10.87
C SER A 166 9.82 -8.04 -10.47
N GLY A 167 9.37 -9.22 -10.91
CA GLY A 167 10.04 -10.49 -10.65
C GLY A 167 11.40 -10.61 -11.34
N GLY A 168 11.49 -10.15 -12.60
CA GLY A 168 12.76 -10.05 -13.31
C GLY A 168 13.75 -9.13 -12.59
N LYS A 169 13.32 -7.96 -12.11
CA LYS A 169 14.17 -7.04 -11.34
C LYS A 169 14.59 -7.63 -9.98
N MET A 170 13.67 -8.28 -9.26
CA MET A 170 14.00 -8.96 -8.01
C MET A 170 15.10 -10.01 -8.19
N ASN A 171 15.06 -10.77 -9.28
CA ASN A 171 16.11 -11.73 -9.60
C ASN A 171 17.42 -11.04 -10.02
N GLN A 172 17.35 -10.08 -10.95
CA GLN A 172 18.51 -9.35 -11.46
C GLN A 172 19.35 -8.68 -10.35
N TYR A 173 18.69 -8.16 -9.31
CA TYR A 173 19.32 -7.46 -8.21
C TYR A 173 19.36 -8.29 -6.91
N ALA A 174 19.18 -9.61 -6.98
CA ALA A 174 19.04 -10.46 -5.79
C ALA A 174 20.19 -10.29 -4.78
N ASP A 175 21.43 -10.12 -5.24
CA ASP A 175 22.60 -9.97 -4.36
C ASP A 175 22.76 -8.56 -3.78
N ARG A 176 21.83 -7.65 -4.10
CA ARG A 176 21.87 -6.24 -3.69
C ARG A 176 20.60 -5.77 -2.98
N ILE A 177 19.53 -6.55 -3.06
CA ILE A 177 18.26 -6.23 -2.41
C ILE A 177 18.30 -6.69 -0.96
N THR A 178 18.10 -5.75 -0.04
CA THR A 178 17.75 -6.08 1.34
C THR A 178 16.26 -6.39 1.42
N LEU A 179 15.92 -7.55 1.97
CA LEU A 179 14.56 -7.95 2.25
C LEU A 179 14.18 -7.71 3.71
N SER A 180 12.96 -7.23 3.88
CA SER A 180 12.23 -7.29 5.14
C SER A 180 10.88 -7.96 4.92
N ILE A 181 10.31 -8.58 5.95
CA ILE A 181 8.96 -9.15 5.94
C ILE A 181 8.11 -8.55 7.05
N LEU A 182 6.81 -8.53 6.82
CA LEU A 182 5.80 -8.17 7.79
C LEU A 182 4.83 -9.34 7.90
N VAL A 183 4.95 -10.11 8.98
CA VAL A 183 4.06 -11.25 9.23
C VAL A 183 2.72 -10.72 9.73
N VAL A 184 1.65 -11.09 9.04
CA VAL A 184 0.28 -10.66 9.34
C VAL A 184 -0.52 -11.80 9.98
N GLY A 185 -0.31 -13.02 9.51
CA GLY A 185 -1.05 -14.19 10.01
C GLY A 185 -0.48 -15.51 9.51
N THR A 186 -1.16 -16.59 9.85
CA THR A 186 -0.81 -17.97 9.49
C THR A 186 -1.99 -18.78 8.96
N SER A 187 -3.08 -18.11 8.56
CA SER A 187 -4.28 -18.77 8.05
C SER A 187 -4.88 -18.04 6.86
N GLU A 188 -5.88 -18.66 6.22
CA GLU A 188 -6.60 -18.06 5.10
C GLU A 188 -7.42 -16.83 5.52
N LYS A 189 -7.85 -16.76 6.78
CA LYS A 189 -8.70 -15.69 7.30
C LYS A 189 -8.01 -14.33 7.20
N GLU A 190 -6.69 -14.28 7.31
CA GLU A 190 -5.93 -13.04 7.22
C GLU A 190 -5.58 -12.63 5.78
N VAL A 191 -5.93 -13.41 4.76
CA VAL A 191 -5.59 -13.09 3.35
C VAL A 191 -6.21 -11.77 2.89
N GLY A 192 -7.44 -11.47 3.34
CA GLY A 192 -8.09 -10.17 3.09
C GLY A 192 -7.27 -9.01 3.66
N LEU A 193 -6.90 -9.12 4.93
CA LEU A 193 -6.07 -8.15 5.63
C LEU A 193 -4.72 -7.93 4.92
N VAL A 194 -4.06 -8.99 4.46
CA VAL A 194 -2.79 -8.89 3.71
C VAL A 194 -2.96 -8.07 2.42
N LYS A 195 -4.05 -8.27 1.67
CA LYS A 195 -4.28 -7.54 0.40
C LYS A 195 -4.50 -6.05 0.65
N GLU A 196 -5.25 -5.71 1.69
CA GLU A 196 -5.53 -4.32 2.05
C GLU A 196 -4.27 -3.61 2.54
N LEU A 197 -3.50 -4.30 3.38
CA LEU A 197 -2.23 -3.78 3.89
C LEU A 197 -1.20 -3.60 2.77
N GLU A 198 -1.19 -4.47 1.76
CA GLU A 198 -0.34 -4.32 0.57
C GLU A 198 -0.58 -2.98 -0.12
N VAL A 199 -1.85 -2.64 -0.36
CA VAL A 199 -2.24 -1.37 -0.99
C VAL A 199 -1.80 -0.18 -0.13
N ALA A 200 -2.11 -0.20 1.17
CA ALA A 200 -1.76 0.88 2.08
C ALA A 200 -0.24 1.10 2.15
N MET A 201 0.54 0.02 2.21
CA MET A 201 2.00 0.08 2.25
C MET A 201 2.61 0.56 0.94
N ILE A 202 2.08 0.14 -0.21
CA ILE A 202 2.52 0.65 -1.51
C ILE A 202 2.27 2.15 -1.62
N MET A 203 1.10 2.63 -1.17
CA MET A 203 0.81 4.07 -1.18
C MET A 203 1.72 4.87 -0.27
N LYS A 204 2.01 4.35 0.94
CA LYS A 204 2.92 4.98 1.91
C LYS A 204 4.36 5.06 1.39
N HIS A 205 4.89 3.98 0.82
CA HIS A 205 6.30 3.88 0.42
C HIS A 205 6.59 4.33 -1.02
N GLY A 206 5.58 4.36 -1.89
CA GLY A 206 5.74 4.69 -3.32
C GLY A 206 6.78 3.85 -4.09
N PRO A 207 6.86 2.52 -3.90
CA PRO A 207 7.92 1.68 -4.44
C PRO A 207 8.03 1.75 -5.96
N ALA A 208 9.27 1.69 -6.46
CA ALA A 208 9.52 1.96 -7.86
C ALA A 208 9.06 0.89 -8.85
N TRP A 209 8.97 -0.35 -8.39
CA TRP A 209 8.70 -1.52 -9.21
C TRP A 209 7.27 -2.03 -9.06
N ASN A 210 6.44 -1.39 -8.23
CA ASN A 210 5.00 -1.62 -8.20
C ASN A 210 4.31 -0.83 -9.32
N VAL A 211 4.57 -1.22 -10.58
CA VAL A 211 4.08 -0.50 -11.78
C VAL A 211 2.56 -0.44 -11.85
N GLN A 212 1.88 -1.47 -11.34
CA GLN A 212 0.41 -1.51 -11.20
C GLN A 212 -0.17 -0.36 -10.35
N PHE A 213 0.65 0.34 -9.56
CA PHE A 213 0.26 1.46 -8.70
C PHE A 213 0.97 2.78 -9.06
N ARG A 214 1.67 2.84 -10.20
CA ARG A 214 2.35 4.05 -10.70
C ARG A 214 1.58 4.64 -11.89
N ALA A 215 1.45 5.99 -11.91
CA ALA A 215 0.97 6.84 -13.00
C ALA A 215 1.34 6.29 -14.38
#